data_AF-A0A2V7F4G7-F1
#
_entry.id   AF-A0A2V7F4G7-F1
#
_cell.length_a   1.000
_cell.length_b   1.000
_cell.length_c   1.000
_cell.angle_alpha   90.00
_cell.angle_beta   90.00
_cell.angle_gamma   90.00
#
_symmetry.space_group_name_H-M   'P 1'
#
loop_
_entity.id
_entity.type
_entity.pdbx_description
1 polymer ?
#
loop_
_entity_poly.entity_id
_entity_poly.type
_entity_poly.pdbx_seq_one_letter_code
_entity_poly.pdbx_strand_id
1 'polypeptide(L)'
;MSQRPGPPRFVTLPEIRRAARERLPREAWNFGDGGAETETTLRRNRRHLDRLAIEQNVLVDVREIDLRTSLLGVPLSWPVSVAPMGGLVLFHPEGDVEMARGAAQADTLQWLSGATGWPVEEVAKAAGKAPQMFQLYHHGDRGWVRELLARVEASGYQAVALTVDVQLYGRRERDILARFSPRKA
;
A
#
# COMPACT_ATOMS: atom_id res chain seq x y z
N MET A 1 1.70 3.47 -36.55
CA MET A 1 1.20 4.64 -35.77
C MET A 1 0.47 4.10 -34.56
N SER A 2 1.13 4.06 -33.39
CA SER A 2 0.49 3.59 -32.16
C SER A 2 -0.55 4.63 -31.72
N GLN A 3 -1.82 4.23 -31.59
CA GLN A 3 -2.88 5.11 -31.10
C GLN A 3 -2.50 5.55 -29.68
N ARG A 4 -2.48 6.86 -29.45
CA ARG A 4 -2.31 7.38 -28.09
C ARG A 4 -3.46 6.84 -27.23
N PRO A 5 -3.19 6.23 -26.07
CA PRO A 5 -4.27 5.81 -25.19
C PRO A 5 -5.16 7.01 -24.86
N GLY A 6 -6.47 6.78 -24.75
CA GLY A 6 -7.43 7.80 -24.34
C GLY A 6 -7.06 8.38 -22.97
N PRO A 7 -7.63 9.54 -22.60
CA PRO A 7 -7.33 10.16 -21.32
C PRO A 7 -7.60 9.19 -20.16
N PRO A 8 -6.74 9.16 -19.14
CA PRO A 8 -6.94 8.28 -18.00
C PRO A 8 -8.27 8.63 -17.33
N ARG A 9 -8.95 7.60 -16.83
CA ARG A 9 -10.25 7.74 -16.16
C ARG A 9 -10.20 8.74 -14.99
N PHE A 10 -9.06 8.78 -14.29
CA PHE A 10 -8.79 9.71 -13.21
C PHE A 10 -7.47 10.40 -13.49
N VAL A 11 -7.43 11.71 -13.29
CA VAL A 11 -6.24 12.55 -13.47
C VAL A 11 -5.64 12.99 -12.14
N THR A 12 -6.39 12.90 -11.04
CA THR A 12 -5.92 13.28 -9.70
C THR A 12 -6.34 12.31 -8.59
N LEU A 13 -5.58 12.26 -7.50
CA LEU A 13 -5.90 11.44 -6.33
C LEU A 13 -7.27 11.79 -5.70
N PRO A 14 -7.70 13.07 -5.60
CA PRO A 14 -9.04 13.41 -5.11
C PRO A 14 -10.18 12.81 -5.95
N GLU A 15 -10.01 12.65 -7.26
CA GLU A 15 -11.03 12.00 -8.10
C GLU A 15 -11.17 10.52 -7.77
N ILE A 16 -10.04 9.81 -7.63
CA ILE A 16 -10.00 8.41 -7.21
C ILE A 16 -10.67 8.26 -5.84
N ARG A 17 -10.29 9.12 -4.89
CA ARG A 17 -10.84 9.14 -3.52
C ARG A 17 -12.35 9.38 -3.50
N ARG A 18 -12.86 10.33 -4.29
CA ARG A 18 -14.29 10.61 -4.42
C ARG A 18 -15.04 9.42 -4.99
N ALA A 19 -14.55 8.86 -6.10
CA ALA A 19 -15.16 7.70 -6.73
C ALA A 19 -15.17 6.46 -5.81
N ALA A 20 -14.11 6.26 -5.01
CA ALA A 20 -14.06 5.21 -4.01
C ALA A 20 -15.11 5.42 -2.91
N ARG A 21 -15.25 6.65 -2.39
CA ARG A 21 -16.26 6.99 -1.38
C ARG A 21 -17.70 6.73 -1.85
N GLU A 22 -17.97 6.97 -3.13
CA GLU A 22 -19.29 6.77 -3.73
C GLU A 22 -19.62 5.29 -3.95
N ARG A 23 -18.62 4.42 -4.05
CA ARG A 23 -18.79 2.99 -4.38
C ARG A 23 -18.68 2.05 -3.21
N LEU A 24 -17.81 2.37 -2.25
CA LEU A 24 -17.51 1.47 -1.15
C LEU A 24 -18.65 1.46 -0.13
N PRO A 25 -18.98 0.29 0.46
CA PRO A 25 -19.77 0.24 1.67
C PRO A 25 -19.18 1.14 2.75
N ARG A 26 -20.04 1.71 3.60
CA ARG A 26 -19.64 2.68 4.62
C ARG A 26 -18.56 2.11 5.56
N GLU A 27 -18.67 0.83 5.89
CA GLU A 27 -17.75 0.10 6.77
C GLU A 27 -16.36 -0.01 6.14
N ALA A 28 -16.28 -0.41 4.87
CA ALA A 28 -15.01 -0.49 4.12
C ALA A 28 -14.37 0.90 3.94
N TRP A 29 -15.18 1.91 3.61
CA TRP A 29 -14.70 3.29 3.54
C TRP A 29 -14.15 3.77 4.88
N ASN A 30 -14.88 3.55 5.97
CA ASN A 30 -14.46 3.93 7.32
C ASN A 30 -13.17 3.22 7.74
N PHE A 31 -13.03 1.94 7.41
CA PHE A 31 -11.83 1.16 7.72
C PHE A 31 -10.58 1.69 7.00
N GLY A 32 -10.70 2.04 5.72
CA GLY A 32 -9.58 2.54 4.90
C GLY A 32 -9.24 4.00 5.10
N ASP A 33 -10.26 4.83 5.32
CA ASP A 33 -10.11 6.29 5.45
C ASP A 33 -9.90 6.75 6.89
N GLY A 34 -10.29 5.92 7.86
CA GLY A 34 -10.32 6.26 9.28
C GLY A 34 -8.96 6.13 9.97
N GLY A 35 -8.82 6.90 11.05
CA GLY A 35 -7.67 6.84 11.97
C GLY A 35 -8.06 6.41 13.38
N ALA A 36 -7.08 6.39 14.28
CA ALA A 36 -7.32 6.18 15.71
C ALA A 36 -7.92 7.43 16.37
N GLU A 37 -8.82 7.20 17.33
CA GLU A 37 -9.55 8.19 18.13
C GLU A 37 -10.13 9.31 17.23
N THR A 38 -9.93 10.56 17.62
CA THR A 38 -10.35 11.75 16.88
C THR A 38 -9.54 12.02 15.61
N GLU A 39 -8.72 11.07 15.14
CA GLU A 39 -7.90 11.12 13.92
C GLU A 39 -6.90 12.28 13.87
N THR A 40 -6.50 12.77 15.05
CA THR A 40 -5.65 13.95 15.16
C THR A 40 -4.29 13.72 14.51
N THR A 41 -3.66 12.57 14.73
CA THR A 41 -2.37 12.23 14.11
C THR A 41 -2.50 12.06 12.59
N LEU A 42 -3.58 11.44 12.09
CA LEU A 42 -3.84 11.32 10.65
C LEU A 42 -3.85 12.69 9.96
N ARG A 43 -4.60 13.66 10.52
CA ARG A 43 -4.62 15.04 10.00
C ARG A 43 -3.28 15.75 10.15
N ARG A 44 -2.55 15.51 11.25
CA ARG A 44 -1.22 16.10 11.48
C ARG A 44 -0.20 15.63 10.44
N ASN A 45 -0.20 14.35 10.08
CA ASN A 45 0.70 13.81 9.06
C ASN A 45 0.55 14.55 7.73
N ARG A 46 -0.70 14.74 7.26
CA ARG A 46 -0.95 15.49 6.02
C ARG A 46 -0.54 16.95 6.14
N ARG A 47 -0.93 17.61 7.23
CA ARG A 47 -0.56 19.02 7.49
C ARG A 47 0.94 19.23 7.59
N HIS A 48 1.71 18.22 7.98
CA HIS A 48 3.16 18.35 8.07
C HIS A 48 3.79 18.47 6.67
N LEU A 49 3.28 17.71 5.69
CA LEU A 49 3.71 17.85 4.29
C LEU A 49 3.32 19.22 3.71
N ASP A 50 2.13 19.72 4.02
CA ASP A 50 1.65 21.03 3.53
C ASP A 50 2.46 22.22 4.08
N ARG A 51 3.28 22.01 5.13
CA ARG A 51 4.16 23.05 5.69
C ARG A 51 5.50 23.15 4.98
N LEU A 52 5.86 22.14 4.17
CA LEU A 52 7.10 22.16 3.41
C LEU A 52 6.89 22.97 2.13
N ALA A 53 7.79 23.91 1.86
CA ALA A 53 7.85 24.60 0.58
C ALA A 53 8.93 23.96 -0.29
N ILE A 54 8.67 23.83 -1.58
CA ILE A 54 9.69 23.46 -2.56
C ILE A 54 10.38 24.76 -3.00
N GLU A 55 11.70 24.84 -2.79
CA GLU A 55 12.51 25.92 -3.35
C GLU A 55 12.71 25.68 -4.84
N GLN A 56 12.21 26.59 -5.67
CA GLN A 56 12.35 26.47 -7.12
C GLN A 56 13.76 26.89 -7.54
N ASN A 57 14.53 25.94 -8.07
CA ASN A 57 15.75 26.25 -8.80
C ASN A 57 15.40 26.66 -10.24
N VAL A 58 15.87 27.84 -10.65
CA VAL A 58 15.64 28.38 -12.00
C VAL A 58 16.90 28.29 -12.85
N LEU A 59 16.74 28.37 -14.19
CA LEU A 59 17.83 28.23 -15.17
C LEU A 59 18.60 26.90 -15.06
N VAL A 60 17.93 25.84 -14.61
CA VAL A 60 18.46 24.47 -14.56
C VAL A 60 18.02 23.74 -15.83
N ASP A 61 18.96 23.02 -16.46
CA ASP A 61 18.64 22.13 -17.57
C ASP A 61 17.89 20.89 -17.07
N VAL A 62 16.63 20.75 -17.47
CA VAL A 62 15.74 19.65 -17.09
C VAL A 62 15.25 18.85 -18.29
N ARG A 63 16.01 18.88 -19.41
CA ARG A 63 15.69 18.09 -20.61
C ARG A 63 15.64 16.58 -20.34
N GLU A 64 16.44 16.11 -19.38
CA GLU A 64 16.44 14.74 -18.90
C GLU A 64 16.22 14.73 -17.39
N ILE A 65 15.25 13.93 -16.94
CA ILE A 65 14.92 13.74 -15.52
C ILE A 65 15.06 12.25 -15.22
N ASP A 66 15.97 11.90 -14.31
CA ASP A 66 16.15 10.54 -13.82
C ASP A 66 15.56 10.40 -12.42
N LEU A 67 14.49 9.63 -12.29
CA LEU A 67 13.84 9.35 -11.01
C LEU A 67 14.32 8.03 -10.39
N ARG A 68 15.17 7.27 -11.09
CA ARG A 68 15.61 5.95 -10.65
C ARG A 68 16.29 6.04 -9.30
N THR A 69 16.01 5.04 -8.47
CA THR A 69 16.59 4.94 -7.13
C THR A 69 16.71 3.45 -6.74
N SER A 70 17.04 3.18 -5.48
CA SER A 70 16.94 1.83 -4.92
C SER A 70 16.39 1.87 -3.50
N LEU A 71 15.75 0.77 -3.10
CA LEU A 71 15.28 0.54 -1.74
C LEU A 71 15.82 -0.80 -1.26
N LEU A 72 16.62 -0.81 -0.19
CA LEU A 72 17.25 -2.03 0.35
C LEU A 72 18.04 -2.83 -0.71
N GLY A 73 18.71 -2.13 -1.63
CA GLY A 73 19.47 -2.74 -2.73
C GLY A 73 18.64 -3.16 -3.94
N VAL A 74 17.32 -2.99 -3.90
CA VAL A 74 16.41 -3.28 -5.02
C VAL A 74 16.26 -2.04 -5.90
N PRO A 75 16.59 -2.09 -7.20
CA PRO A 75 16.40 -0.97 -8.11
C PRO A 75 14.91 -0.64 -8.29
N LEU A 76 14.58 0.65 -8.32
CA LEU A 76 13.24 1.18 -8.60
C LEU A 76 13.34 2.24 -9.70
N SER A 77 12.35 2.28 -10.58
CA SER A 77 12.30 3.26 -11.66
C SER A 77 11.93 4.67 -11.17
N TRP A 78 11.36 4.78 -9.97
CA TRP A 78 11.02 6.04 -9.31
C TRP A 78 10.84 5.86 -7.79
N PRO A 79 10.92 6.93 -6.97
CA PRO A 79 11.09 6.83 -5.51
C PRO A 79 9.77 6.71 -4.74
N VAL A 80 8.86 5.86 -5.19
CA VAL A 80 7.60 5.55 -4.50
C VAL A 80 7.40 4.05 -4.53
N SER A 81 6.76 3.52 -3.50
CA SER A 81 6.33 2.12 -3.39
C SER A 81 4.96 2.04 -2.74
N VAL A 82 4.22 0.97 -2.99
CA VAL A 82 2.96 0.69 -2.30
C VAL A 82 3.25 0.21 -0.88
N ALA A 83 2.73 0.93 0.13
CA ALA A 83 2.85 0.59 1.54
C ALA A 83 2.06 -0.69 1.91
N PRO A 84 2.45 -1.44 2.97
CA PRO A 84 1.72 -2.63 3.38
C PRO A 84 0.38 -2.26 3.99
N MET A 85 -0.71 -2.60 3.28
CA MET A 85 -2.08 -2.35 3.70
C MET A 85 -2.80 -3.69 3.86
N GLY A 86 -3.23 -4.01 5.09
CA GLY A 86 -4.00 -5.22 5.36
C GLY A 86 -5.50 -5.05 5.04
N GLY A 87 -6.18 -6.16 4.76
CA GLY A 87 -7.63 -6.16 4.54
C GLY A 87 -8.08 -5.53 3.22
N LEU A 88 -7.23 -5.54 2.18
CA LEU A 88 -7.58 -5.01 0.86
C LEU A 88 -8.80 -5.72 0.22
N VAL A 89 -9.10 -6.95 0.66
CA VAL A 89 -10.31 -7.70 0.29
C VAL A 89 -11.62 -6.99 0.63
N LEU A 90 -11.60 -6.07 1.62
CA LEU A 90 -12.74 -5.23 1.97
C LEU A 90 -13.05 -4.15 0.92
N PHE A 91 -12.08 -3.86 0.04
CA PHE A 91 -12.21 -2.86 -1.02
C PHE A 91 -12.42 -3.50 -2.39
N HIS A 92 -11.78 -4.65 -2.63
CA HIS A 92 -11.86 -5.41 -3.86
C HIS A 92 -11.53 -6.89 -3.57
N PRO A 93 -12.27 -7.88 -4.11
CA PRO A 93 -12.03 -9.30 -3.81
C PRO A 93 -10.58 -9.77 -4.07
N GLU A 94 -9.96 -9.27 -5.14
CA GLU A 94 -8.55 -9.55 -5.48
C GLU A 94 -7.56 -8.55 -4.86
N GLY A 95 -7.93 -7.78 -3.83
CA GLY A 95 -7.23 -6.57 -3.36
C GLY A 95 -5.70 -6.59 -3.42
N ASP A 96 -5.05 -7.53 -2.71
CA ASP A 96 -3.58 -7.63 -2.67
C ASP A 96 -2.96 -8.04 -4.02
N VAL A 97 -3.66 -8.88 -4.78
CA VAL A 97 -3.27 -9.37 -6.11
C VAL A 97 -3.39 -8.25 -7.15
N GLU A 98 -4.48 -7.49 -7.14
CA GLU A 98 -4.66 -6.31 -8.00
C GLU A 98 -3.63 -5.23 -7.68
N MET A 99 -3.29 -5.07 -6.41
CA MET A 99 -2.24 -4.15 -5.99
C MET A 99 -0.86 -4.57 -6.53
N ALA A 100 -0.56 -5.88 -6.55
CA ALA A 100 0.65 -6.42 -7.17
C ALA A 100 0.73 -6.13 -8.67
N ARG A 101 -0.38 -6.37 -9.38
CA ARG A 101 -0.51 -6.07 -10.82
C ARG A 101 -0.35 -4.57 -11.09
N GLY A 102 -0.96 -3.73 -10.26
CA GLY A 102 -0.87 -2.28 -10.36
C GLY A 102 0.55 -1.75 -10.11
N ALA A 103 1.24 -2.28 -9.08
CA ALA A 103 2.63 -1.94 -8.80
C ALA A 103 3.55 -2.33 -9.98
N ALA A 104 3.34 -3.52 -10.56
CA ALA A 104 4.08 -3.96 -11.73
C ALA A 104 3.85 -3.06 -12.96
N GLN A 105 2.60 -2.66 -13.21
CA GLN A 105 2.27 -1.74 -14.31
C GLN A 105 2.85 -0.34 -14.11
N ALA A 106 2.96 0.10 -12.85
CA ALA A 106 3.55 1.39 -12.48
C ALA A 106 5.07 1.32 -12.26
N ASP A 107 5.70 0.19 -12.58
CA ASP A 107 7.13 -0.07 -12.45
C ASP A 107 7.68 0.31 -11.06
N THR A 108 6.96 -0.17 -10.04
CA THR A 108 7.22 0.09 -8.63
C THR A 108 7.07 -1.18 -7.79
N LEU A 109 7.40 -1.06 -6.52
CA LEU A 109 7.41 -2.11 -5.53
C LEU A 109 6.11 -2.15 -4.73
N GLN A 110 5.67 -3.36 -4.39
CA GLN A 110 4.63 -3.57 -3.37
C GLN A 110 5.22 -4.16 -2.09
N TRP A 111 4.88 -3.55 -0.96
CA TRP A 111 4.95 -4.22 0.33
C TRP A 111 3.65 -4.99 0.56
N LEU A 112 3.70 -6.32 0.60
CA LEU A 112 2.54 -7.15 0.95
C LEU A 112 2.37 -7.17 2.47
N SER A 113 1.15 -6.85 2.94
CA SER A 113 0.79 -6.97 4.35
C SER A 113 0.68 -8.42 4.79
N GLY A 114 1.17 -8.75 6.00
CA GLY A 114 0.94 -10.05 6.62
C GLY A 114 -0.53 -10.31 6.98
N ALA A 115 -1.36 -9.27 6.95
CA ALA A 115 -2.82 -9.35 7.04
C ALA A 115 -3.48 -9.34 5.64
N THR A 116 -2.87 -10.05 4.70
CA THR A 116 -3.39 -10.28 3.34
C THR A 116 -4.52 -11.32 3.36
N GLY A 117 -5.48 -11.16 2.45
CA GLY A 117 -6.52 -12.18 2.20
C GLY A 117 -6.10 -13.28 1.22
N TRP A 118 -4.86 -13.24 0.71
CA TRP A 118 -4.38 -14.11 -0.37
C TRP A 118 -3.10 -14.85 0.03
N PRO A 119 -2.84 -16.06 -0.53
CA PRO A 119 -1.54 -16.71 -0.38
C PRO A 119 -0.41 -15.84 -0.94
N VAL A 120 0.72 -15.78 -0.23
CA VAL A 120 1.88 -14.96 -0.62
C VAL A 120 2.42 -15.35 -2.01
N GLU A 121 2.27 -16.62 -2.39
CA GLU A 121 2.68 -17.17 -3.69
C GLU A 121 1.83 -16.61 -4.83
N GLU A 122 0.52 -16.49 -4.64
CA GLU A 122 -0.39 -15.98 -5.67
C GLU A 122 -0.21 -14.48 -5.87
N VAL A 123 0.02 -13.74 -4.78
CA VAL A 123 0.37 -12.32 -4.87
C VAL A 123 1.73 -12.14 -5.55
N ALA A 124 2.69 -13.04 -5.30
CA ALA A 124 4.00 -13.01 -5.96
C ALA A 124 3.91 -13.26 -7.46
N LYS A 125 3.17 -14.30 -7.83
CA LYS A 125 2.90 -14.62 -9.23
C LYS A 125 2.25 -13.46 -9.98
N ALA A 126 1.36 -12.71 -9.32
CA ALA A 126 0.66 -11.58 -9.92
C ALA A 126 1.54 -10.34 -10.18
N ALA A 127 2.59 -10.12 -9.38
CA ALA A 127 3.59 -9.08 -9.64
C ALA A 127 4.50 -9.40 -10.83
N GLY A 128 4.62 -10.68 -11.21
CA GLY A 128 5.49 -11.12 -12.29
C GLY A 128 6.96 -10.87 -11.97
N LYS A 129 7.56 -9.84 -12.59
CA LYS A 129 8.97 -9.46 -12.36
C LYS A 129 9.12 -8.23 -11.48
N ALA A 130 8.02 -7.57 -11.12
CA ALA A 130 8.09 -6.39 -10.28
C ALA A 130 8.56 -6.78 -8.87
N PRO A 131 9.42 -5.97 -8.24
CA PRO A 131 9.95 -6.29 -6.94
C PRO A 131 8.86 -6.27 -5.87
N GLN A 132 8.96 -7.18 -4.92
CA GLN A 132 8.05 -7.24 -3.78
C GLN A 132 8.81 -7.42 -2.48
N MET A 133 8.24 -6.84 -1.43
CA MET A 133 8.70 -6.99 -0.06
C MET A 133 7.52 -7.39 0.81
N PHE A 134 7.79 -7.96 1.97
CA PHE A 134 6.75 -8.49 2.86
C PHE A 134 6.76 -7.74 4.18
N GLN A 135 5.59 -7.53 4.77
CA GLN A 135 5.42 -6.97 6.10
C GLN A 135 4.92 -8.06 7.04
N LEU A 136 5.65 -8.30 8.12
CA LEU A 136 5.34 -9.32 9.12
C LEU A 136 4.63 -8.70 10.33
N TYR A 137 3.49 -9.28 10.69
CA TYR A 137 2.93 -9.18 12.04
C TYR A 137 3.24 -10.46 12.81
N HIS A 138 3.91 -10.34 13.96
CA HIS A 138 4.25 -11.50 14.79
C HIS A 138 3.06 -11.89 15.70
N HIS A 139 2.14 -12.72 15.19
CA HIS A 139 0.98 -13.21 15.94
C HIS A 139 1.06 -14.67 16.41
N GLY A 140 1.95 -15.48 15.80
CA GLY A 140 2.12 -16.89 16.13
C GLY A 140 3.37 -17.17 16.97
N ASP A 141 3.70 -18.46 17.12
CA ASP A 141 4.99 -18.88 17.65
C ASP A 141 6.12 -18.77 16.62
N ARG A 142 7.34 -19.04 17.05
CA ARG A 142 8.53 -18.98 16.18
C ARG A 142 8.53 -20.02 15.05
N GLY A 143 7.83 -21.13 15.21
CA GLY A 143 7.66 -22.16 14.17
C GLY A 143 6.79 -21.65 13.03
N TRP A 144 5.62 -21.09 13.36
CA TRP A 144 4.73 -20.47 12.38
C TRP A 144 5.42 -19.33 11.62
N VAL A 145 6.13 -18.44 12.33
CA VAL A 145 6.88 -17.35 11.68
C VAL A 145 7.94 -17.91 10.74
N ARG A 146 8.67 -18.96 11.14
CA ARG A 146 9.70 -19.60 10.31
C ARG A 146 9.09 -20.16 9.02
N GLU A 147 7.97 -20.88 9.11
CA GLU A 147 7.29 -21.45 7.95
C GLU A 147 6.76 -20.38 6.99
N LEU A 148 6.15 -19.32 7.53
CA LEU A 148 5.69 -18.19 6.73
C LEU A 148 6.86 -17.51 6.01
N LEU A 149 7.94 -17.20 6.72
CA LEU A 149 9.10 -16.54 6.13
C LEU A 149 9.81 -17.41 5.09
N ALA A 150 9.86 -18.72 5.28
CA ALA A 150 10.39 -19.65 4.27
C ALA A 150 9.56 -19.60 2.97
N ARG A 151 8.23 -19.51 3.07
CA ARG A 151 7.35 -19.34 1.89
C ARG A 151 7.52 -17.99 1.22
N VAL A 152 7.64 -16.92 2.00
CA VAL A 152 7.90 -15.56 1.52
C VAL A 152 9.25 -15.51 0.77
N GLU A 153 10.30 -16.05 1.36
CA GLU A 153 11.61 -16.13 0.71
C GLU A 153 11.56 -16.97 -0.57
N ALA A 154 10.95 -18.17 -0.51
CA ALA A 154 10.81 -19.05 -1.68
C ALA A 154 9.97 -18.43 -2.81
N SER A 155 9.08 -17.49 -2.49
CA SER A 155 8.27 -16.74 -3.46
C SER A 155 9.00 -15.53 -4.06
N GLY A 156 10.24 -15.26 -3.63
CA GLY A 156 11.09 -14.22 -4.21
C GLY A 156 10.91 -12.82 -3.61
N TYR A 157 10.22 -12.68 -2.47
CA TYR A 157 10.15 -11.41 -1.76
C TYR A 157 11.54 -11.01 -1.24
N GLN A 158 11.94 -9.76 -1.47
CA GLN A 158 13.33 -9.32 -1.34
C GLN A 158 13.69 -8.78 0.05
N ALA A 159 12.69 -8.42 0.85
CA ALA A 159 12.89 -7.94 2.20
C ALA A 159 11.66 -8.20 3.08
N VAL A 160 11.88 -8.15 4.39
CA VAL A 160 10.83 -8.29 5.41
C VAL A 160 10.88 -7.08 6.35
N ALA A 161 9.75 -6.40 6.51
CA ALA A 161 9.55 -5.37 7.52
C ALA A 161 8.75 -5.94 8.70
N LEU A 162 9.31 -5.90 9.90
CA LEU A 162 8.58 -6.26 11.12
C LEU A 162 7.79 -5.05 11.63
N THR A 163 6.47 -5.14 11.64
CA THR A 163 5.62 -4.08 12.20
C THR A 163 5.48 -4.25 13.70
N VAL A 164 5.88 -3.23 14.45
CA VAL A 164 5.98 -3.24 15.92
C VAL A 164 5.09 -2.20 16.61
N ASP A 165 4.23 -1.51 15.87
CA ASP A 165 3.37 -0.44 16.39
C ASP A 165 1.88 -0.85 16.49
N VAL A 166 1.54 -2.11 16.23
CA VAL A 166 0.16 -2.66 16.31
C VAL A 166 0.10 -3.98 17.09
N GLN A 167 0.51 -3.96 18.36
CA GLN A 167 0.30 -5.10 19.28
C GLN A 167 -1.19 -5.26 19.61
N LEU A 168 -1.90 -4.14 19.75
CA LEU A 168 -3.34 -4.07 19.90
C LEU A 168 -3.93 -3.24 18.78
N TYR A 169 -5.14 -3.59 18.34
CA TYR A 169 -5.83 -2.77 17.36
C TYR A 169 -6.11 -1.40 17.96
N GLY A 170 -5.70 -0.34 17.26
CA GLY A 170 -5.97 1.02 17.68
C GLY A 170 -7.47 1.26 17.83
N ARG A 171 -7.86 2.14 18.75
CA ARG A 171 -9.26 2.51 18.96
C ARG A 171 -9.74 3.40 17.81
N ARG A 172 -10.31 2.81 16.75
CA ARG A 172 -10.83 3.55 15.59
C ARG A 172 -12.32 3.85 15.76
N GLU A 173 -12.67 5.10 16.06
CA GLU A 173 -14.04 5.47 16.42
C GLU A 173 -15.04 5.27 15.28
N ARG A 174 -14.64 5.46 14.02
CA ARG A 174 -15.52 5.21 12.86
C ARG A 174 -15.95 3.74 12.77
N ASP A 175 -15.03 2.81 13.01
CA ASP A 175 -15.30 1.36 13.04
C ASP A 175 -16.24 1.01 14.21
N ILE A 176 -15.96 1.56 15.40
CA ILE A 176 -16.75 1.34 16.62
C ILE A 176 -18.19 1.85 16.46
N LEU A 177 -18.36 3.07 15.93
CA LEU A 177 -19.68 3.66 15.68
C LEU A 177 -20.46 2.89 14.61
N ALA A 178 -19.77 2.29 13.64
CA ALA A 178 -20.36 1.40 12.65
C ALA A 178 -20.64 -0.01 13.19
N ARG A 179 -20.24 -0.32 14.44
CA ARG A 179 -20.26 -1.68 15.02
C ARG A 179 -19.55 -2.70 14.13
N PHE A 180 -18.51 -2.25 13.43
CA PHE A 180 -17.76 -3.03 12.47
C PHE A 180 -16.41 -3.44 13.04
N SER A 181 -16.00 -4.69 12.77
CA SER A 181 -14.69 -5.20 13.16
C SER A 181 -14.00 -5.75 11.91
N PRO A 182 -13.02 -5.04 11.33
CA PRO A 182 -12.32 -5.48 10.12
C PRO A 182 -11.56 -6.80 10.31
N ARG A 183 -11.18 -7.14 11.55
CA ARG A 183 -10.53 -8.43 11.88
C ARG A 183 -11.48 -9.63 11.85
N LYS A 184 -12.79 -9.41 11.76
CA LYS A 184 -13.83 -10.46 11.74
C LYS A 184 -14.64 -10.43 10.43
N ALA A 185 -14.30 -9.50 9.55
CA ALA A 185 -14.99 -9.26 8.29
C ALA A 185 -14.39 -10.12 7.17
#